data_AF-A0A553P7G2-F1
#
_entry.id   AF-A0A553P7G2-F1
#
_cell.length_a   1.000
_cell.length_b   1.000
_cell.length_c   1.000
_cell.angle_alpha   90.00
_cell.angle_beta   90.00
_cell.angle_gamma   90.00
#
_symmetry.space_group_name_H-M   'P 1'
#
loop_
_entity.id
_entity.type
_entity.pdbx_description
1 polymer ?
#
loop_
_entity_poly.entity_id
_entity_poly.type
_entity_poly.pdbx_seq_one_letter_code
_entity_poly.pdbx_strand_id
1 'polypeptide(L)'
;MAIALALERYRAIRHPIQYHNANAGTNPWKKAFTNYLGPVIGFSVITNLPKFLEFEALYQENIHDTYNPELNTITKMKVVEAVIYPTDLRFNHKYVLWYKNVTRLLLTGLIPFVVLVYLNFSVFSVIRRRRHLEHRFIKVQSTALKAEAAKQAYVLFAICTTFLFGHILRVVLNIHEFYTLDQVLDGMDNDCFTVKFWTLVTGNVSHLLLTINSSMNILIYCLMSGDFR
;
A
#
# COMPACT_ATOMS: atom_id res chain seq x y z
N MET A 1 5.53 -6.17 1.21
CA MET A 1 5.44 -7.46 0.50
C MET A 1 6.00 -7.43 -0.92
N ALA A 2 5.52 -6.56 -1.83
CA ALA A 2 6.01 -6.52 -3.23
C ALA A 2 7.54 -6.40 -3.37
N ILE A 3 8.16 -5.53 -2.56
CA ILE A 3 9.63 -5.37 -2.52
C ILE A 3 10.33 -6.68 -2.13
N ALA A 4 9.81 -7.42 -1.15
CA ALA A 4 10.40 -8.67 -0.69
C ALA A 4 10.39 -9.73 -1.79
N LEU A 5 9.28 -9.84 -2.54
CA LEU A 5 9.17 -10.72 -3.71
C LEU A 5 10.16 -10.32 -4.82
N ALA A 6 10.25 -9.02 -5.12
CA ALA A 6 11.21 -8.51 -6.10
C ALA A 6 12.67 -8.76 -5.68
N LEU A 7 12.96 -8.64 -4.38
CA LEU A 7 14.29 -8.88 -3.81
C LEU A 7 14.66 -10.35 -3.86
N GLU A 8 13.72 -11.25 -3.56
CA GLU A 8 13.94 -12.70 -3.66
C GLU A 8 14.26 -13.10 -5.11
N ARG A 9 13.47 -12.61 -6.07
CA ARG A 9 13.74 -12.80 -7.51
C ARG A 9 15.11 -12.25 -7.91
N TYR A 10 15.43 -11.04 -7.46
CA TYR A 10 16.72 -10.42 -7.73
C TYR A 10 17.89 -11.26 -7.23
N ARG A 11 17.82 -11.79 -6.00
CA ARG A 11 18.85 -12.68 -5.43
C ARG A 11 18.98 -13.97 -6.22
N ALA A 12 17.87 -14.63 -6.52
CA ALA A 12 17.84 -15.88 -7.28
C ALA A 12 18.45 -15.72 -8.68
N ILE A 13 18.17 -14.60 -9.37
CA ILE A 13 18.63 -14.38 -10.74
C ILE A 13 20.07 -13.87 -10.78
N ARG A 14 20.42 -12.86 -9.96
CA ARG A 14 21.75 -12.22 -10.02
C ARG A 14 22.84 -13.08 -9.38
N HIS A 15 22.53 -13.79 -8.29
CA HIS A 15 23.50 -14.57 -7.52
C HIS A 15 23.01 -16.01 -7.28
N PRO A 16 22.87 -16.83 -8.35
CA PRO A 16 22.26 -18.15 -8.25
C PRO A 16 23.01 -19.12 -7.33
N ILE A 17 24.36 -19.08 -7.34
CA ILE A 17 25.20 -19.98 -6.53
C ILE A 17 25.07 -19.65 -5.03
N GLN A 18 25.17 -18.36 -4.67
CA GLN A 18 24.99 -17.92 -3.29
C GLN A 18 23.56 -18.19 -2.80
N TYR A 19 22.57 -17.99 -3.67
CA TYR A 19 21.17 -18.28 -3.37
C TYR A 19 20.94 -19.77 -3.11
N HIS A 20 21.50 -20.65 -3.95
CA HIS A 20 21.44 -22.10 -3.75
C HIS A 20 22.10 -22.53 -2.45
N ASN A 21 23.33 -22.08 -2.18
CA ASN A 21 24.05 -22.41 -0.94
C ASN A 21 23.35 -21.88 0.31
N ALA A 22 22.74 -20.69 0.23
CA ALA A 22 21.96 -20.11 1.34
C ALA A 22 20.58 -20.77 1.53
N ASN A 23 20.14 -21.61 0.59
CA ASN A 23 18.91 -22.40 0.69
C ASN A 23 19.19 -23.86 1.07
N ALA A 24 20.42 -24.35 0.87
CA ALA A 24 20.82 -25.70 1.23
C ALA A 24 20.79 -25.89 2.77
N GLY A 25 20.00 -26.86 3.24
CA GLY A 25 19.95 -27.26 4.65
C GLY A 25 19.15 -26.36 5.60
N THR A 26 18.55 -25.27 5.12
CA THR A 26 17.70 -24.39 5.94
C THR A 26 16.22 -24.68 5.73
N ASN A 27 15.42 -24.70 6.80
CA ASN A 27 13.96 -24.81 6.69
C ASN A 27 13.41 -23.58 5.91
N PRO A 28 12.74 -23.79 4.75
CA PRO A 28 12.22 -22.72 3.91
C PRO A 28 11.29 -21.76 4.67
N TRP A 29 10.44 -22.30 5.55
CA TRP A 29 9.45 -21.53 6.31
C TRP A 29 10.11 -20.62 7.34
N LYS A 30 11.11 -21.13 8.07
CA LYS A 30 11.84 -20.34 9.07
C LYS A 30 12.56 -19.16 8.40
N LYS A 31 13.23 -19.42 7.26
CA LYS A 31 13.94 -18.39 6.49
C LYS A 31 12.99 -17.34 5.90
N ALA A 32 11.89 -17.78 5.29
CA ALA A 32 10.89 -16.88 4.73
C ALA A 32 10.31 -15.95 5.80
N PHE A 33 10.04 -16.51 6.99
CA PHE A 33 9.56 -15.74 8.12
C PHE A 33 10.61 -14.75 8.63
N THR A 34 11.83 -15.19 8.97
CA THR A 34 12.82 -14.32 9.60
C THR A 34 13.37 -13.25 8.66
N ASN A 35 13.59 -13.59 7.38
CA ASN A 35 14.31 -12.69 6.46
C ASN A 35 13.38 -11.78 5.66
N TYR A 36 12.10 -12.13 5.52
CA TYR A 36 11.16 -11.39 4.68
C TYR A 36 9.90 -10.98 5.44
N LEU A 37 9.15 -11.94 6.00
CA LEU A 37 7.83 -11.63 6.58
C LEU A 37 7.91 -10.87 7.90
N GLY A 38 8.78 -11.29 8.82
CA GLY A 38 8.96 -10.69 10.14
C GLY A 38 9.31 -9.20 10.09
N PRO A 39 10.35 -8.78 9.34
CA PRO A 39 10.67 -7.36 9.17
C PRO A 39 9.53 -6.55 8.58
N VAL A 40 8.77 -7.13 7.63
CA VAL A 40 7.61 -6.47 7.01
C VAL A 40 6.48 -6.28 8.03
N ILE A 41 6.18 -7.30 8.84
CA ILE A 41 5.17 -7.20 9.89
C ILE A 41 5.60 -6.15 10.94
N GLY A 42 6.84 -6.22 11.43
CA GLY A 42 7.35 -5.26 12.41
C GLY A 42 7.30 -3.82 11.90
N PHE A 43 7.77 -3.59 10.67
CA PHE A 43 7.67 -2.29 10.02
C PHE A 43 6.21 -1.82 9.85
N SER A 44 5.30 -2.74 9.48
CA SER A 44 3.88 -2.42 9.36
C SER A 44 3.24 -2.03 10.70
N VAL A 45 3.59 -2.70 11.80
CA VAL A 45 3.10 -2.34 13.13
C VAL A 45 3.59 -0.95 13.52
N ILE A 46 4.91 -0.71 13.40
CA ILE A 46 5.52 0.58 13.78
C ILE A 46 4.93 1.74 12.97
N THR A 47 4.75 1.57 11.66
CA THR A 47 4.24 2.64 10.78
C THR A 47 2.73 2.86 10.87
N ASN A 48 1.97 1.92 11.44
CA ASN A 48 0.54 2.10 11.69
C ASN A 48 0.23 2.47 13.14
N LEU A 49 1.19 2.37 14.05
CA LEU A 49 0.99 2.64 15.47
C LEU A 49 0.45 4.06 15.74
N PRO A 50 1.01 5.15 15.18
CA PRO A 50 0.48 6.50 15.44
C PRO A 50 -0.95 6.70 14.95
N LYS A 51 -1.35 5.97 13.89
CA LYS A 51 -2.73 6.01 13.39
C LYS A 51 -3.74 5.43 14.40
N PHE A 52 -3.32 4.46 15.21
CA PHE A 52 -4.17 3.94 16.29
C PHE A 52 -4.40 4.99 17.39
N LEU A 53 -3.44 5.88 17.60
CA LEU A 53 -3.50 6.95 18.61
C LEU A 53 -4.28 8.19 18.13
N GLU A 54 -4.65 8.27 16.85
CA GLU A 54 -5.44 9.38 16.29
C GLU A 54 -6.92 9.36 16.71
N PHE A 55 -7.41 8.23 17.23
CA PHE A 55 -8.83 8.00 17.49
C PHE A 55 -9.04 7.33 18.84
N GLU A 56 -10.03 7.81 19.58
CA GLU A 56 -10.51 7.20 20.81
C GLU A 56 -12.01 6.89 20.71
N ALA A 57 -12.47 5.86 21.41
CA ALA A 57 -13.88 5.52 21.48
C ALA A 57 -14.45 6.10 22.78
N LEU A 58 -15.37 7.07 22.65
CA LEU A 58 -16.07 7.67 23.77
C LEU A 58 -17.52 7.20 23.78
N TYR A 59 -18.08 7.00 24.98
CA TYR A 59 -19.48 6.64 25.15
C TYR A 59 -20.27 7.91 25.39
N GLN A 60 -21.18 8.24 24.47
CA GLN A 60 -22.05 9.41 24.57
C GLN A 60 -23.49 8.95 24.85
N GLU A 61 -24.13 9.57 25.83
CA GLU A 61 -25.56 9.40 26.07
C GLU A 61 -26.33 10.27 25.06
N ASN A 62 -26.91 9.65 24.05
CA ASN A 62 -27.81 10.32 23.11
C ASN A 62 -29.27 10.04 23.49
N ILE A 63 -30.12 11.05 23.41
CA ILE A 63 -31.56 10.90 23.64
C ILE A 63 -32.21 10.62 22.30
N HIS A 64 -32.65 9.38 22.09
CA HIS A 64 -33.43 9.02 20.91
C HIS A 64 -34.92 9.13 21.23
N ASP A 65 -35.66 9.73 20.30
CA ASP A 65 -37.11 9.77 20.32
C ASP A 65 -37.65 8.44 19.79
N THR A 66 -38.04 7.54 20.70
CA THR A 66 -38.62 6.24 20.34
C THR A 66 -40.14 6.33 20.41
N TYR A 67 -40.81 6.03 19.30
CA TYR A 67 -42.27 5.93 19.26
C TYR A 67 -42.73 4.68 20.01
N ASN A 68 -43.55 4.86 21.05
CA ASN A 68 -44.15 3.75 21.78
C ASN A 68 -45.55 3.44 21.21
N PRO A 69 -45.74 2.27 20.56
CA PRO A 69 -47.02 1.92 19.94
C PRO A 69 -48.15 1.66 20.94
N GLU A 70 -47.86 1.35 22.21
CA GLU A 70 -48.87 1.05 23.23
C GLU A 70 -49.47 2.32 23.85
N LEU A 71 -48.64 3.35 24.03
CA LEU A 71 -49.02 4.61 24.65
C LEU A 71 -49.27 5.74 23.63
N ASN A 72 -49.12 5.46 22.33
CA ASN A 72 -49.22 6.42 21.22
C ASN A 72 -48.49 7.74 21.50
N THR A 73 -47.32 7.65 22.13
CA THR A 73 -46.52 8.79 22.58
C THR A 73 -45.05 8.58 22.21
N ILE A 74 -44.35 9.70 21.97
CA ILE A 74 -42.91 9.70 21.74
C ILE A 74 -42.24 9.70 23.11
N THR A 75 -41.56 8.60 23.42
CA THR A 75 -40.77 8.46 24.66
C THR A 75 -39.31 8.70 24.36
N LYS A 76 -38.71 9.62 25.12
CA LYS A 76 -37.27 9.89 25.08
C LYS A 76 -36.52 8.78 25.80
N MET A 77 -35.80 7.96 25.05
CA MET A 77 -34.95 6.91 25.60
C MET A 77 -33.50 7.37 25.56
N LYS A 78 -32.81 7.30 26.71
CA LYS A 78 -31.36 7.49 26.76
C LYS A 78 -30.68 6.24 26.21
N VAL A 79 -29.94 6.40 25.13
CA VAL A 79 -29.14 5.34 24.52
C VAL A 79 -27.67 5.72 24.66
N VAL A 80 -26.87 4.77 25.15
CA VAL A 80 -25.41 4.94 25.22
C VAL A 80 -24.83 4.43 23.91
N GLU A 81 -24.30 5.34 23.10
CA GLU A 81 -23.68 5.02 21.81
C GLU A 81 -22.16 5.22 21.90
N ALA A 82 -21.40 4.30 21.32
CA ALA A 82 -19.96 4.44 21.18
C ALA A 82 -19.67 5.29 19.94
N VAL A 83 -19.15 6.50 20.15
CA VAL A 83 -18.77 7.43 19.08
C VAL A 83 -17.25 7.48 18.99
N ILE A 84 -16.73 7.49 17.77
CA ILE A 84 -15.28 7.61 17.52
C ILE A 84 -14.93 9.10 17.53
N TYR A 85 -14.10 9.51 18.48
CA TYR A 85 -13.66 10.89 18.65
C TYR A 85 -12.18 11.05 18.25
N PRO A 86 -11.82 12.12 17.51
CA PRO A 86 -10.42 12.41 17.17
C PRO A 86 -9.65 12.99 18.36
N THR A 87 -8.42 12.54 18.59
CA THR A 87 -7.54 13.06 19.64
C THR A 87 -6.79 14.33 19.20
N ASP A 88 -6.20 15.07 20.15
CA ASP A 88 -5.37 16.26 19.88
C ASP A 88 -4.24 16.01 18.88
N LEU A 89 -3.75 14.76 18.81
CA LEU A 89 -2.72 14.35 17.87
C LEU A 89 -3.18 14.57 16.41
N ARG A 90 -4.47 14.34 16.12
CA ARG A 90 -5.03 14.48 14.78
C ARG A 90 -5.07 15.93 14.30
N PHE A 91 -5.18 16.87 15.22
CA PHE A 91 -5.31 18.30 14.94
C PHE A 91 -3.97 19.03 14.91
N ASN A 92 -2.90 18.37 15.35
CA ASN A 92 -1.57 18.96 15.33
C ASN A 92 -1.06 19.10 13.88
N HIS A 93 -0.93 20.35 13.39
CA HIS A 93 -0.42 20.66 12.04
C HIS A 93 0.91 19.99 11.72
N LYS A 94 1.84 19.94 12.68
CA LYS A 94 3.16 19.32 12.47
C LYS A 94 3.02 17.81 12.26
N TYR A 95 2.14 17.16 13.01
CA TYR A 95 1.86 15.73 12.85
C TYR A 95 1.21 15.44 11.48
N VAL A 96 0.19 16.22 11.10
CA VAL A 96 -0.50 16.04 9.82
C VAL A 96 0.45 16.23 8.64
N LEU A 97 1.28 17.28 8.67
CA LEU A 97 2.24 17.55 7.59
C LEU A 97 3.35 16.48 7.53
N TRP A 98 4.11 16.32 8.61
CA TRP A 98 5.33 15.51 8.59
C TRP A 98 5.07 14.02 8.63
N TYR A 99 4.12 13.58 9.46
CA TYR A 99 3.85 12.15 9.61
C TYR A 99 2.84 11.66 8.57
N LYS A 100 1.62 12.23 8.61
CA LYS A 100 0.48 11.73 7.83
C LYS A 100 0.64 11.96 6.32
N ASN A 101 1.27 13.07 5.93
CA ASN A 101 1.56 13.37 4.54
C ASN A 101 2.97 12.91 4.12
N VAL A 102 4.04 13.57 4.60
CA VAL A 102 5.41 13.35 4.11
C VAL A 102 5.93 11.94 4.41
N THR A 103 5.95 11.53 5.68
CA THR A 103 6.50 10.23 6.08
C THR A 103 5.72 9.10 5.43
N ARG A 104 4.39 9.19 5.42
CA ARG A 104 3.53 8.18 4.80
C ARG A 104 3.75 8.10 3.28
N LEU A 105 3.92 9.24 2.60
CA LEU A 105 4.24 9.31 1.17
C LEU A 105 5.59 8.66 0.87
N LEU A 106 6.62 8.95 1.66
CA LEU A 106 7.95 8.39 1.46
C LEU A 106 7.98 6.88 1.73
N LEU A 107 7.52 6.47 2.91
CA LEU A 107 7.61 5.08 3.36
C LEU A 107 6.70 4.12 2.59
N THR A 108 5.49 4.56 2.20
CA THR A 108 4.51 3.69 1.53
C THR A 108 4.33 3.98 0.06
N GLY A 109 4.94 5.05 -0.47
CA GLY A 109 4.86 5.48 -1.86
C GLY A 109 6.23 5.49 -2.53
N LEU A 110 7.02 6.54 -2.28
CA LEU A 110 8.24 6.82 -3.05
C LEU A 110 9.33 5.75 -2.88
N ILE A 111 9.66 5.38 -1.64
CA ILE A 111 10.72 4.40 -1.37
C ILE A 111 10.35 3.03 -1.96
N PRO A 112 9.14 2.49 -1.73
CA PRO A 112 8.72 1.24 -2.38
C PRO A 112 8.82 1.28 -3.90
N PHE A 113 8.39 2.38 -4.52
CA PHE A 113 8.46 2.56 -5.96
C PHE A 113 9.90 2.50 -6.48
N VAL A 114 10.78 3.33 -5.91
CA VAL A 114 12.20 3.40 -6.34
C VAL A 114 12.88 2.05 -6.17
N VAL A 115 12.67 1.36 -5.05
CA VAL A 115 13.25 0.04 -4.80
C VAL A 115 12.69 -1.00 -5.79
N LEU A 116 11.38 -0.99 -6.05
CA LEU A 116 10.76 -1.90 -7.03
C LEU A 116 11.30 -1.67 -8.43
N VAL A 117 11.39 -0.41 -8.88
CA VAL A 117 11.94 -0.06 -10.20
C VAL A 117 13.39 -0.53 -10.30
N TYR A 118 14.21 -0.22 -9.29
CA TYR A 118 15.61 -0.63 -9.25
C TYR A 118 15.78 -2.15 -9.32
N LEU A 119 15.05 -2.91 -8.49
CA LEU A 119 15.16 -4.38 -8.44
C LEU A 119 14.70 -5.01 -9.77
N ASN A 120 13.55 -4.58 -10.31
CA ASN A 120 13.03 -5.09 -11.57
C ASN A 120 13.93 -4.71 -12.75
N PHE A 121 14.46 -3.48 -12.78
CA PHE A 121 15.44 -3.06 -13.78
C PHE A 121 16.74 -3.85 -13.69
N SER A 122 17.23 -4.13 -12.48
CA SER A 122 18.44 -4.93 -12.31
C SER A 122 18.24 -6.38 -12.73
N VAL A 123 17.07 -6.97 -12.50
CA VAL A 123 16.74 -8.30 -13.03
C VAL A 123 16.75 -8.26 -14.56
N PHE A 124 16.10 -7.27 -15.16
CA PHE A 124 16.08 -7.07 -16.60
C PHE A 124 17.49 -6.93 -17.21
N SER A 125 18.36 -6.14 -16.56
CA SER A 125 19.71 -5.89 -17.05
C SER A 125 20.61 -7.13 -16.97
N VAL A 126 20.51 -7.93 -15.91
CA VAL A 126 21.23 -9.20 -15.77
C VAL A 126 20.80 -10.20 -16.85
N ILE A 127 19.49 -10.35 -17.07
CA ILE A 127 18.96 -11.22 -18.12
C ILE A 127 19.43 -10.70 -19.49
N ARG A 128 19.42 -9.38 -19.73
CA ARG A 128 19.96 -8.78 -20.97
C ARG A 128 21.45 -9.06 -21.18
N ARG A 129 22.26 -9.00 -20.13
CA ARG A 129 23.71 -9.26 -20.22
C ARG A 129 24.02 -10.72 -20.51
N ARG A 130 23.36 -11.67 -19.85
CA ARG A 130 23.51 -13.11 -20.13
C ARG A 130 23.15 -13.43 -21.59
N ARG A 131 22.08 -12.81 -22.09
CA ARG A 131 21.66 -12.92 -23.49
C ARG A 131 22.73 -12.43 -24.48
N HIS A 132 23.41 -11.31 -24.22
CA HIS A 132 24.49 -10.84 -25.10
C HIS A 132 25.67 -11.81 -25.16
N LEU A 133 25.92 -12.57 -24.09
CA LEU A 133 26.97 -13.60 -24.07
C LEU A 133 26.54 -14.85 -24.84
N GLU A 134 25.30 -15.32 -24.70
CA GLU A 134 24.76 -16.46 -25.48
C GLU A 134 24.67 -16.17 -27.00
N HIS A 135 24.29 -14.95 -27.37
CA HIS A 135 24.19 -14.54 -28.78
C HIS A 135 25.54 -14.58 -29.54
N ARG A 136 26.68 -14.58 -28.82
CA ARG A 136 28.01 -14.81 -29.43
C ARG A 136 28.22 -16.27 -29.82
N PHE A 137 27.51 -17.21 -29.20
CA PHE A 137 27.71 -18.65 -29.40
C PHE A 137 26.61 -19.32 -30.24
N ILE A 138 25.37 -18.82 -30.27
CA ILE A 138 24.25 -19.45 -31.01
C ILE A 138 23.39 -18.38 -31.72
N LYS A 139 23.38 -18.37 -33.06
CA LYS A 139 22.63 -17.38 -33.90
C LYS A 139 21.14 -17.69 -34.08
N VAL A 140 20.68 -18.89 -33.74
CA VAL A 140 19.37 -19.44 -34.18
C VAL A 140 18.17 -19.03 -33.30
N GLN A 141 18.39 -18.54 -32.07
CA GLN A 141 17.30 -18.36 -31.08
C GLN A 141 16.80 -16.91 -30.88
N SER A 142 16.90 -16.03 -31.90
CA SER A 142 16.73 -14.58 -31.72
C SER A 142 15.28 -14.09 -31.47
N THR A 143 14.25 -14.79 -31.98
CA THR A 143 12.84 -14.35 -31.90
C THR A 143 12.22 -14.61 -30.53
N ALA A 144 12.38 -15.82 -29.99
CA ALA A 144 11.91 -16.15 -28.63
C ALA A 144 12.58 -15.30 -27.56
N LEU A 145 13.88 -14.99 -27.73
CA LEU A 145 14.64 -14.12 -26.82
C LEU A 145 14.15 -12.66 -26.84
N LYS A 146 13.77 -12.12 -28.00
CA LYS A 146 13.21 -10.76 -28.14
C LYS A 146 11.84 -10.66 -27.46
N ALA A 147 11.01 -11.71 -27.60
CA ALA A 147 9.71 -11.78 -26.92
C ALA A 147 9.86 -11.73 -25.39
N GLU A 148 10.84 -12.46 -24.82
CA GLU A 148 11.08 -12.43 -23.38
C GLU A 148 11.63 -11.07 -22.91
N ALA A 149 12.42 -10.35 -23.73
CA ALA A 149 12.86 -8.98 -23.42
C ALA A 149 11.69 -7.99 -23.34
N ALA A 150 10.81 -8.04 -24.34
CA ALA A 150 9.63 -7.19 -24.42
C ALA A 150 8.69 -7.47 -23.24
N LYS A 151 8.51 -8.74 -22.90
CA LYS A 151 7.71 -9.17 -21.73
C LYS A 151 8.25 -8.62 -20.41
N GLN A 152 9.55 -8.69 -20.15
CA GLN A 152 10.13 -8.14 -18.92
C GLN A 152 9.99 -6.61 -18.85
N ALA A 153 10.15 -5.90 -19.98
CA ALA A 153 9.92 -4.46 -20.05
C ALA A 153 8.43 -4.10 -19.82
N TYR A 154 7.51 -4.90 -20.39
CA TYR A 154 6.07 -4.76 -20.17
C TYR A 154 5.70 -4.97 -18.69
N VAL A 155 6.27 -5.97 -18.02
CA VAL A 155 6.09 -6.20 -16.58
C VAL A 155 6.54 -4.99 -15.77
N LEU A 156 7.73 -4.45 -16.03
CA LEU A 156 8.23 -3.25 -15.35
C LEU A 156 7.28 -2.07 -15.57
N PHE A 157 6.84 -1.84 -16.81
CA PHE A 157 5.91 -0.76 -17.15
C PHE A 157 4.56 -0.93 -16.46
N ALA A 158 4.00 -2.15 -16.44
CA ALA A 158 2.74 -2.46 -15.79
C ALA A 158 2.80 -2.23 -14.26
N ILE A 159 3.88 -2.67 -13.61
CA ILE A 159 4.12 -2.42 -12.17
C ILE A 159 4.22 -0.92 -11.89
N CYS A 160 4.98 -0.17 -12.71
CA CYS A 160 5.14 1.27 -12.52
C CYS A 160 3.81 2.02 -12.67
N THR A 161 3.05 1.67 -13.71
CA THR A 161 1.77 2.29 -14.04
C THR A 161 0.74 2.01 -12.95
N THR A 162 0.61 0.75 -12.54
CA THR A 162 -0.33 0.37 -11.46
C THR A 162 0.02 1.07 -10.16
N PHE A 163 1.31 1.17 -9.83
CA PHE A 163 1.77 1.87 -8.64
C PHE A 163 1.40 3.36 -8.68
N LEU A 164 1.67 4.04 -9.80
CA LEU A 164 1.38 5.46 -9.94
C LEU A 164 -0.12 5.74 -9.81
N PHE A 165 -0.96 5.01 -10.54
CA PHE A 165 -2.42 5.17 -10.49
C PHE A 165 -2.99 4.77 -9.12
N GLY A 166 -2.43 3.74 -8.47
CA GLY A 166 -2.85 3.30 -7.15
C GLY A 166 -2.58 4.34 -6.06
N HIS A 167 -1.50 5.11 -6.19
CA HIS A 167 -1.08 6.05 -5.15
C HIS A 167 -1.48 7.50 -5.42
N ILE A 168 -1.71 7.92 -6.67
CA ILE A 168 -1.98 9.33 -7.01
C ILE A 168 -3.19 9.90 -6.28
N LEU A 169 -4.31 9.17 -6.24
CA LEU A 169 -5.55 9.65 -5.62
C LEU A 169 -5.36 9.84 -4.10
N ARG A 170 -4.61 8.95 -3.46
CA ARG A 170 -4.24 9.07 -2.05
C ARG A 170 -3.40 10.31 -1.78
N VAL A 171 -2.44 10.63 -2.64
CA VAL A 171 -1.60 11.84 -2.47
C VAL A 171 -2.48 13.09 -2.56
N VAL A 172 -3.37 13.15 -3.55
CA VAL A 172 -4.30 14.27 -3.72
C VAL A 172 -5.20 14.44 -2.48
N LEU A 173 -5.75 13.35 -1.94
CA LEU A 173 -6.60 13.41 -0.74
C LEU A 173 -5.84 13.84 0.51
N ASN A 174 -4.62 13.35 0.70
CA ASN A 174 -3.77 13.77 1.81
C ASN A 174 -3.43 15.26 1.74
N ILE A 175 -3.15 15.78 0.54
CA ILE A 175 -2.87 17.20 0.32
C ILE A 175 -4.14 18.03 0.58
N HIS A 176 -5.29 17.60 0.06
CA HIS A 176 -6.57 18.27 0.31
C HIS A 176 -6.91 18.31 1.81
N GLU A 177 -6.72 17.21 2.53
CA GLU A 177 -6.94 17.14 3.97
C GLU A 177 -6.04 18.13 4.74
N PHE A 178 -4.77 18.27 4.33
CA PHE A 178 -3.87 19.25 4.94
C PHE A 178 -4.34 20.70 4.70
N TYR A 179 -4.74 21.05 3.48
CA TYR A 179 -5.22 22.41 3.17
C TYR A 179 -6.57 22.76 3.82
N THR A 180 -7.43 21.76 4.03
CA THR A 180 -8.75 21.98 4.64
C THR A 180 -8.69 21.87 6.16
N LEU A 181 -7.52 21.58 6.74
CA LEU A 181 -7.38 21.34 8.18
C LEU A 181 -7.84 22.55 9.01
N ASP A 182 -7.43 23.76 8.64
CA ASP A 182 -7.81 24.99 9.36
C ASP A 182 -9.32 25.23 9.30
N GLN A 183 -9.93 25.04 8.12
CA GLN A 183 -11.38 25.15 7.95
C GLN A 183 -12.16 24.11 8.77
N VAL A 184 -11.59 22.92 8.94
CA VAL A 184 -12.18 21.87 9.76
C VAL A 184 -12.08 22.21 11.24
N LEU A 185 -10.95 22.77 11.69
CA LEU A 185 -10.77 23.22 13.08
C LEU A 185 -11.78 24.32 13.43
N ASP A 186 -11.88 25.35 12.58
CA ASP A 186 -12.86 26.44 12.75
C ASP A 186 -14.31 25.90 12.73
N GLY A 187 -14.59 24.90 11.89
CA GLY A 187 -15.89 24.25 11.82
C GLY A 187 -16.26 23.48 13.08
N MET A 188 -15.30 22.82 13.74
CA MET A 188 -15.54 22.11 15.00
C MET A 188 -15.78 23.08 16.17
N ASP A 189 -15.01 24.17 16.25
CA ASP A 189 -15.19 25.17 17.31
C ASP A 189 -16.57 25.86 17.25
N ASN A 190 -17.17 25.90 16.06
CA ASN A 190 -18.51 26.46 15.81
C ASN A 190 -19.62 25.39 15.71
N ASP A 191 -19.35 24.13 16.11
CA ASP A 191 -20.29 23.00 16.05
C ASP A 191 -20.91 22.74 14.65
N CYS A 192 -20.16 23.09 13.61
CA CYS A 192 -20.54 23.01 12.19
C CYS A 192 -19.57 22.10 11.42
N PHE A 193 -19.35 20.89 11.93
CA PHE A 193 -18.48 19.91 11.29
C PHE A 193 -19.18 19.24 10.11
N THR A 194 -18.71 19.50 8.88
CA THR A 194 -19.21 18.83 7.68
C THR A 194 -18.07 18.32 6.80
N VAL A 195 -18.11 17.02 6.49
CA VAL A 195 -17.18 16.40 5.54
C VAL A 195 -17.78 16.49 4.14
N LYS A 196 -17.03 17.04 3.18
CA LYS A 196 -17.49 17.19 1.79
C LYS A 196 -17.75 15.81 1.17
N PHE A 197 -18.92 15.62 0.56
CA PHE A 197 -19.33 14.34 -0.07
C PHE A 197 -18.29 13.76 -1.04
N TRP A 198 -17.66 14.61 -1.87
CA TRP A 198 -16.63 14.15 -2.80
C TRP A 198 -15.47 13.45 -2.09
N THR A 199 -15.02 13.97 -0.93
CA THR A 199 -13.91 13.39 -0.17
C THR A 199 -14.23 11.99 0.38
N LEU A 200 -15.48 11.73 0.75
CA LEU A 200 -15.96 10.41 1.16
C LEU A 200 -15.91 9.42 0.00
N VAL A 201 -16.44 9.81 -1.16
CA VAL A 201 -16.48 8.96 -2.36
C VAL A 201 -15.06 8.66 -2.84
N THR A 202 -14.24 9.69 -3.02
CA THR A 202 -12.86 9.51 -3.50
C THR A 202 -11.97 8.81 -2.49
N GLY A 203 -12.25 8.95 -1.18
CA GLY A 203 -11.59 8.19 -0.13
C GLY A 203 -11.77 6.69 -0.33
N ASN A 204 -13.01 6.24 -0.53
CA ASN A 204 -13.32 4.83 -0.79
C ASN A 204 -12.69 4.33 -2.10
N VAL A 205 -12.74 5.12 -3.17
CA VAL A 205 -12.09 4.80 -4.45
C VAL A 205 -10.58 4.68 -4.28
N SER A 206 -9.95 5.56 -3.52
CA SER A 206 -8.52 5.51 -3.20
C SER A 206 -8.16 4.22 -2.46
N HIS A 207 -8.96 3.81 -1.46
CA HIS A 207 -8.76 2.56 -0.75
C HIS A 207 -8.85 1.34 -1.69
N LEU A 208 -9.82 1.35 -2.60
CA LEU A 208 -9.98 0.30 -3.61
C LEU A 208 -8.76 0.22 -4.54
N LEU A 209 -8.30 1.35 -5.08
CA LEU A 209 -7.13 1.43 -5.96
C LEU A 209 -5.85 0.94 -5.29
N LEU A 210 -5.64 1.26 -4.01
CA LEU A 210 -4.49 0.76 -3.24
C LEU A 210 -4.56 -0.75 -2.99
N THR A 211 -5.76 -1.28 -2.81
CA THR A 211 -5.99 -2.73 -2.63
C THR A 211 -5.67 -3.47 -3.93
N ILE A 212 -6.16 -2.94 -5.06
CA ILE A 212 -5.85 -3.45 -6.39
C ILE A 212 -4.33 -3.41 -6.65
N ASN A 213 -3.65 -2.30 -6.32
CA ASN A 213 -2.20 -2.20 -6.47
C ASN A 213 -1.43 -3.28 -5.66
N SER A 214 -1.96 -3.66 -4.50
CA SER A 214 -1.34 -4.68 -3.67
C SER A 214 -1.46 -6.09 -4.27
N SER A 215 -2.60 -6.42 -4.91
CA SER A 215 -2.85 -7.72 -5.54
C SER A 215 -2.32 -7.82 -6.98
N MET A 216 -2.21 -6.70 -7.69
CA MET A 216 -1.84 -6.66 -9.11
C MET A 216 -0.43 -7.21 -9.37
N ASN A 217 0.47 -7.13 -8.40
CA ASN A 217 1.81 -7.71 -8.54
C ASN A 217 1.73 -9.21 -8.87
N ILE A 218 0.90 -9.97 -8.16
CA ILE A 218 0.74 -11.42 -8.40
C ILE A 218 0.04 -11.65 -9.75
N LEU A 219 -1.01 -10.89 -10.05
CA LEU A 219 -1.75 -11.02 -11.31
C LEU A 219 -0.87 -10.75 -12.53
N ILE A 220 -0.03 -9.70 -12.49
CA ILE A 220 0.95 -9.40 -13.54
C ILE A 220 1.90 -10.57 -13.75
N TYR A 221 2.35 -11.22 -12.67
CA TYR A 221 3.21 -12.39 -12.80
C TYR A 221 2.47 -13.59 -13.39
N CYS A 222 1.29 -13.94 -12.87
CA CYS A 222 0.48 -15.06 -13.38
C CYS A 222 0.15 -14.92 -14.87
N LEU A 223 -0.15 -13.71 -15.33
CA LEU A 223 -0.47 -13.46 -16.75
C LEU A 223 0.77 -13.50 -17.67
N MET A 224 1.96 -13.21 -17.14
CA MET A 224 3.16 -13.03 -17.95
C MET A 224 4.09 -14.23 -17.96
N SER A 225 4.23 -15.00 -16.88
CA SER A 225 5.11 -16.18 -16.86
C SER A 225 4.37 -17.46 -17.23
N GLY A 226 4.77 -18.07 -18.36
CA GLY A 226 4.28 -19.39 -18.77
C GLY A 226 4.64 -20.52 -17.80
N ASP A 227 5.70 -20.36 -16.98
CA ASP A 227 6.05 -21.33 -15.94
C ASP A 227 5.05 -21.34 -14.75
N PHE A 228 4.19 -20.33 -14.64
CA PHE A 228 3.15 -20.21 -13.62
C PHE A 228 1.72 -20.45 -14.16
N ARG A 229 1.56 -20.68 -15.47
CA ARG A 229 0.28 -20.98 -16.14
C ARG A 229 0.26 -22.44 -16.57
#